data_AF-A0A8J4VBT9-F1
#
_entry.id   AF-A0A8J4VBT9-F1
#
_cell.length_a   1.000
_cell.length_b   1.000
_cell.length_c   1.000
_cell.angle_alpha   90.00
_cell.angle_beta   90.00
_cell.angle_gamma   90.00
#
_symmetry.space_group_name_H-M   'P 1'
#
loop_
_entity.id
_entity.type
_entity.pdbx_description
1 polymer ?
#
loop_
_entity_poly.entity_id
_entity_poly.type
_entity_poly.pdbx_seq_one_letter_code
_entity_poly.pdbx_strand_id
1 'polypeptide(L)'
;MMLYVVLYMHVSHRCIFNIGLLTKELEVKLIDFSVGEKYLVSYSEYDRKGAALKIFDVKSGEVKMAIERSQGENATGEIGGISHVAWPFFRWSGRNDDKYFARIEKNAIYIYETKTFGLIDNEPLKAENVMDFCWSPTDPVIALFVPTDADEMQPARVSLIHVPNKEELKKKNLNGVRPCKMFWQSNGEYLAVLFNQFNGTRSTTYQRFVIFGIKDPGIPVEDFELENENDMIIAFSWEPKGQRFAVIHALDQRQNVSFYSVIKAHNRFQFSKLVTLEVEQAGSLHWSPAGRFSLLAAMRGCVGDLIFYDVDALGTLAIERFEATNIEWSPTGRYVATIRTLSDELDVRQEEFQERVMIWSFFGVLLYQIPRKHFTQFWWRPRPSHSSSTQEIQDVLEVVNELDIDLDNDLDNLIHFDDVDNEDKEVFTLSTEQLSSWKAPEGWDQWWTEIGRMMNKNRNAALKELERKEEELDG
;
A
#
# COMPACT_ATOMS: atom_id res chain seq x y z
N MET A 1 26.23 2.17 19.99
CA MET A 1 26.24 1.95 18.53
C MET A 1 25.15 2.85 17.96
N MET A 2 25.53 3.93 17.29
CA MET A 2 24.63 5.03 16.91
C MET A 2 23.60 4.57 15.87
N LEU A 3 22.33 4.49 16.25
CA LEU A 3 21.21 4.46 15.29
C LEU A 3 21.03 5.87 14.72
N TYR A 4 21.57 6.10 13.52
CA TYR A 4 21.15 7.22 12.69
C TYR A 4 19.88 6.81 11.96
N VAL A 5 18.72 7.08 12.55
CA VAL A 5 17.42 6.97 11.88
C VAL A 5 17.28 8.20 10.97
N VAL A 6 17.58 8.02 9.70
CA VAL A 6 17.40 9.04 8.65
C VAL A 6 15.99 8.84 8.07
N LEU A 7 14.97 9.35 8.77
CA LEU A 7 13.60 9.39 8.25
C LEU A 7 13.49 10.58 7.28
N TYR A 8 13.35 10.29 5.98
CA TYR A 8 13.07 11.28 4.94
C TYR A 8 11.81 10.86 4.18
N MET A 9 10.65 10.99 4.83
CA MET A 9 9.38 11.20 4.13
C MET A 9 9.19 12.71 3.90
N HIS A 10 8.07 13.15 3.32
CA HIS A 10 7.89 14.42 2.57
C HIS A 10 7.98 15.71 3.40
N VAL A 11 9.08 15.89 4.12
CA VAL A 11 9.25 16.98 5.05
C VAL A 11 10.42 17.82 4.61
N SER A 12 10.17 19.12 4.42
CA SER A 12 11.22 20.10 4.17
C SER A 12 12.38 19.87 5.14
N HIS A 13 13.62 20.17 4.71
CA HIS A 13 14.84 20.00 5.51
C HIS A 13 14.73 20.47 6.98
N ARG A 14 13.78 21.37 7.31
CA ARG A 14 13.47 21.80 8.68
C ARG A 14 12.85 20.73 9.60
N CYS A 15 11.96 19.87 9.11
CA CYS A 15 11.25 18.93 9.98
C CYS A 15 12.11 17.72 10.37
N ILE A 16 13.04 17.33 9.50
CA ILE A 16 13.96 16.23 9.77
C ILE A 16 14.99 16.63 10.83
N PHE A 17 15.35 17.92 10.86
CA PHE A 17 16.13 18.50 11.94
C PHE A 17 15.38 18.47 13.29
N ASN A 18 14.07 18.75 13.28
CA ASN A 18 13.23 18.70 14.50
C ASN A 18 12.98 17.27 15.01
N ILE A 19 12.84 16.27 14.14
CA ILE A 19 12.68 14.85 14.55
C ILE A 19 13.99 14.30 15.16
N GLY A 20 15.15 14.72 14.64
CA GLY A 20 16.45 14.41 15.23
C GLY A 20 16.67 15.04 16.62
N LEU A 21 16.03 16.16 16.91
CA LEU A 21 15.99 16.79 18.25
C LEU A 21 14.99 16.07 19.18
N LEU A 22 13.79 15.75 18.69
CA LEU A 22 12.75 14.98 19.41
C LEU A 22 13.27 13.61 19.89
N THR A 23 13.97 12.87 19.04
CA THR A 23 14.49 11.53 19.38
C THR A 23 15.65 11.56 20.39
N LYS A 24 16.38 12.68 20.48
CA LYS A 24 17.55 12.81 21.35
C LYS A 24 17.20 13.34 22.75
N GLU A 25 16.14 14.14 22.88
CA GLU A 25 15.73 14.74 24.16
C GLU A 25 14.58 13.99 24.87
N LEU A 26 13.80 13.14 24.19
CA LEU A 26 12.53 12.59 24.71
C LEU A 26 12.39 11.05 24.72
N GLU A 27 13.46 10.26 24.55
CA GLU A 27 13.41 8.77 24.58
C GLU A 27 12.26 8.18 23.73
N VAL A 28 12.03 8.76 22.54
CA VAL A 28 10.94 8.36 21.64
C VAL A 28 11.27 7.00 21.01
N LYS A 29 10.37 6.03 21.17
CA LYS A 29 10.52 4.65 20.64
C LYS A 29 9.82 4.44 19.31
N LEU A 30 8.62 4.98 19.14
CA LEU A 30 7.80 4.80 17.93
C LEU A 30 7.26 6.13 17.45
N ILE A 31 7.15 6.26 16.13
CA ILE A 31 6.54 7.42 15.47
C ILE A 31 5.66 6.97 14.30
N ASP A 32 4.65 7.76 14.00
CA ASP A 32 3.68 7.53 12.92
C ASP A 32 3.12 8.86 12.46
N PHE A 33 2.78 8.97 11.19
CA PHE A 33 2.24 10.20 10.61
C PHE A 33 0.77 10.01 10.25
N SER A 34 0.02 11.10 10.30
CA SER A 34 -1.29 11.14 9.66
C SER A 34 -1.14 10.96 8.15
N VAL A 35 -2.21 10.51 7.47
CA VAL A 35 -2.18 10.17 6.04
C VAL A 35 -1.79 11.38 5.18
N GLY A 36 -2.30 12.56 5.54
CA GLY A 36 -1.93 13.84 4.93
C GLY A 36 -0.69 14.52 5.53
N GLU A 37 0.06 13.83 6.39
CA GLU A 37 1.30 14.28 7.05
C GLU A 37 1.14 15.62 7.83
N LYS A 38 -0.07 15.96 8.27
CA LYS A 38 -0.33 17.14 9.10
C LYS A 38 0.06 16.93 10.55
N TYR A 39 -0.03 15.69 11.01
CA TYR A 39 0.19 15.33 12.41
C TYR A 39 1.22 14.21 12.55
N LEU A 40 2.00 14.29 13.61
CA LEU A 40 2.99 13.29 14.02
C LEU A 40 2.56 12.72 15.36
N VAL A 41 2.38 11.40 15.42
CA VAL A 41 2.20 10.65 16.67
C VAL A 41 3.56 10.16 17.14
N SER A 42 3.90 10.42 18.40
CA SER A 42 5.08 9.84 19.04
C SER A 42 4.68 9.02 20.25
N TYR A 43 5.34 7.89 20.45
CA TYR A 43 5.28 7.11 21.68
C TYR A 43 6.66 7.10 22.35
N SER A 44 6.68 7.56 23.60
CA SER A 44 7.86 7.55 24.48
C SER A 44 7.56 6.70 25.71
N GLU A 45 8.55 5.93 26.14
CA GLU A 45 8.44 5.09 27.34
C GLU A 45 9.61 5.41 28.26
N TYR A 46 9.32 5.94 29.44
CA TYR A 46 10.31 6.34 30.42
C TYR A 46 10.35 5.34 31.57
N ASP A 47 11.52 4.77 31.86
CA ASP A 47 11.73 3.73 32.88
C ASP A 47 11.21 4.09 34.29
N ARG A 48 11.01 5.38 34.60
CA ARG A 48 10.56 5.85 35.93
C ARG A 48 9.39 6.84 35.92
N LYS A 49 8.98 7.37 34.76
CA LYS A 49 7.96 8.43 34.65
C LYS A 49 6.67 7.99 33.93
N GLY A 50 6.59 6.73 33.50
CA GLY A 50 5.46 6.21 32.74
C GLY A 50 5.69 6.28 31.23
N ALA A 51 4.65 5.99 30.45
CA ALA A 51 4.67 6.16 29.00
C ALA A 51 3.83 7.37 28.61
N ALA A 52 4.26 8.06 27.56
CA ALA A 52 3.54 9.20 27.00
C ALA A 52 3.36 9.03 25.50
N LEU A 53 2.12 9.22 25.05
CA LEU A 53 1.75 9.26 23.65
C LEU A 53 1.31 10.69 23.33
N LYS A 54 1.95 11.31 22.34
CA LYS A 54 1.73 12.71 21.98
C LYS A 54 1.41 12.82 20.49
N ILE A 55 0.52 13.75 20.15
CA ILE A 55 0.24 14.15 18.77
C ILE A 55 0.72 15.59 18.60
N PHE A 56 1.56 15.81 17.60
CA PHE A 56 2.13 17.10 17.26
C PHE A 56 1.55 17.58 15.93
N ASP A 57 1.35 18.89 15.79
CA ASP A 57 1.23 19.51 14.48
C ASP A 57 2.61 19.56 13.82
N VAL A 58 2.73 19.02 12.60
CA VAL A 58 4.03 18.89 11.91
C VAL A 58 4.61 20.25 11.52
N LYS A 59 3.76 21.23 11.19
CA LYS A 59 4.22 22.55 10.73
C LYS A 59 4.66 23.44 11.89
N SER A 60 3.89 23.49 12.97
CA SER A 60 4.19 24.35 14.12
C SER A 60 5.07 23.66 15.17
N GLY A 61 5.08 22.32 15.21
CA GLY A 61 5.71 21.54 16.29
C GLY A 61 4.93 21.55 17.61
N GLU A 62 3.73 22.13 17.63
CA GLU A 62 2.91 22.25 18.84
C GLU A 62 2.28 20.90 19.21
N VAL A 63 2.31 20.56 20.50
CA VAL A 63 1.57 19.40 21.03
C VAL A 63 0.07 19.70 21.00
N LYS A 64 -0.66 18.95 20.19
CA LYS A 64 -2.12 19.07 20.06
C LYS A 64 -2.89 18.15 21.00
N MET A 65 -2.31 16.99 21.32
CA MET A 65 -2.87 16.04 22.27
C MET A 65 -1.74 15.32 22.99
N ALA A 66 -1.92 15.04 24.28
CA ALA A 66 -1.03 14.21 25.07
C ALA A 66 -1.85 13.24 25.93
N ILE A 67 -1.46 11.97 25.92
CA ILE A 67 -1.97 10.92 26.80
C ILE A 67 -0.77 10.43 27.62
N GLU A 68 -0.77 10.75 28.91
CA GLU A 68 0.30 10.40 29.84
C GLU A 68 -0.17 9.35 30.85
N ARG A 69 0.70 8.39 31.20
CA ARG A 69 0.46 7.44 32.28
C ARG A 69 1.13 7.92 33.57
N SER A 70 0.37 8.19 34.62
CA SER A 70 0.90 8.47 35.96
C SER A 70 0.98 7.21 36.83
N GLN A 71 2.02 7.05 37.64
CA GLN A 71 2.13 5.96 38.63
C GLN A 71 0.94 5.98 39.60
N GLY A 72 0.17 4.89 39.65
CA GLY A 72 -0.96 4.74 40.56
C GLY A 72 -1.96 3.64 40.19
N GLU A 73 -2.00 3.23 38.93
CA GLU A 73 -2.77 2.04 38.51
C GLU A 73 -1.87 0.81 38.61
N ASN A 74 -2.33 -0.18 39.38
CA ASN A 74 -1.58 -1.31 39.91
C ASN A 74 -0.69 -2.04 38.89
N ALA A 75 0.49 -2.45 39.38
CA ALA A 75 1.58 -3.15 38.69
C ALA A 75 1.26 -4.57 38.16
N THR A 76 0.04 -4.82 37.70
CA THR A 76 -0.37 -6.04 36.96
C THR A 76 -1.28 -5.74 35.77
N GLY A 77 -1.43 -4.49 35.32
CA GLY A 77 -2.30 -4.12 34.20
C GLY A 77 -1.68 -3.05 33.29
N GLU A 78 -1.22 -3.48 32.12
CA GLU A 78 -1.87 -3.11 30.84
C GLU A 78 -2.21 -1.62 30.56
N ILE A 79 -1.85 -1.10 29.37
CA ILE A 79 -2.33 0.23 28.91
C ILE A 79 -3.81 0.07 28.62
N GLY A 80 -4.71 0.45 29.54
CA GLY A 80 -6.15 0.25 29.33
C GLY A 80 -6.53 -1.21 29.00
N GLY A 81 -5.88 -2.20 29.60
CA GLY A 81 -6.16 -3.60 29.29
C GLY A 81 -5.31 -4.24 28.16
N ILE A 82 -4.23 -3.58 27.71
CA ILE A 82 -3.39 -4.02 26.60
C ILE A 82 -1.97 -4.40 27.07
N SER A 83 -1.60 -5.69 26.94
CA SER A 83 -0.28 -6.26 27.24
C SER A 83 0.77 -6.00 26.14
N HIS A 84 0.33 -5.57 24.95
CA HIS A 84 1.18 -5.12 23.83
C HIS A 84 0.50 -3.99 23.07
N VAL A 85 1.04 -2.76 23.11
CA VAL A 85 0.51 -1.64 22.30
C VAL A 85 0.64 -2.00 20.82
N ALA A 86 -0.49 -2.30 20.17
CA ALA A 86 -0.52 -2.50 18.72
C ALA A 86 -0.26 -1.15 18.05
N TRP A 87 0.87 -1.03 17.34
CA TRP A 87 1.23 0.14 16.54
C TRP A 87 0.77 -0.07 15.09
N PRO A 88 0.19 0.95 14.41
CA PRO A 88 -0.09 2.30 14.89
C PRO A 88 -1.26 2.35 15.89
N PHE A 89 -1.10 3.14 16.95
CA PHE A 89 -2.10 3.26 18.03
C PHE A 89 -3.33 4.06 17.59
N PHE A 90 -3.10 5.14 16.85
CA PHE A 90 -4.13 5.92 16.21
C PHE A 90 -4.19 5.57 14.73
N ARG A 91 -5.40 5.37 14.20
CA ARG A 91 -5.63 5.21 12.77
C ARG A 91 -6.36 6.45 12.27
N TRP A 92 -5.84 7.05 11.21
CA TRP A 92 -6.33 8.29 10.63
C TRP A 92 -7.33 8.02 9.50
N SER A 93 -8.34 8.89 9.36
CA SER A 93 -9.28 8.81 8.24
C SER A 93 -8.55 9.11 6.92
N GLY A 94 -8.77 8.29 5.88
CA GLY A 94 -7.93 8.28 4.69
C GLY A 94 -8.00 9.49 3.75
N ARG A 95 -8.89 10.44 4.00
CA ARG A 95 -8.92 11.67 3.21
C ARG A 95 -7.69 12.52 3.56
N ASN A 96 -7.02 13.11 2.56
CA ASN A 96 -5.90 14.08 2.74
C ASN A 96 -6.24 15.28 3.65
N ASP A 97 -7.47 15.38 4.16
CA ASP A 97 -7.84 16.37 5.15
C ASP A 97 -7.41 16.00 6.58
N ASP A 98 -7.06 14.73 6.87
CA ASP A 98 -6.79 14.20 8.21
C ASP A 98 -7.84 14.68 9.22
N LYS A 99 -9.11 14.70 8.84
CA LYS A 99 -10.14 15.33 9.66
C LYS A 99 -10.44 14.55 10.95
N TYR A 100 -10.35 13.22 10.89
CA TYR A 100 -10.64 12.36 12.01
C TYR A 100 -9.53 11.36 12.26
N PHE A 101 -9.41 10.93 13.50
CA PHE A 101 -8.57 9.80 13.89
C PHE A 101 -9.26 9.02 14.98
N ALA A 102 -8.96 7.73 15.06
CA ALA A 102 -9.58 6.86 16.04
C ALA A 102 -8.57 5.91 16.67
N ARG A 103 -8.91 5.46 17.88
CA ARG A 103 -8.24 4.36 18.55
C ARG A 103 -9.28 3.35 19.01
N ILE A 104 -8.85 2.10 19.08
CA ILE A 104 -9.61 1.00 19.64
C ILE A 104 -9.23 0.84 21.12
N GLU A 105 -10.23 0.58 21.95
CA GLU A 105 -10.07 0.15 23.34
C GLU A 105 -11.04 -1.01 23.59
N LYS A 106 -10.99 -1.62 24.77
CA LYS A 106 -11.89 -2.71 25.13
C LYS A 106 -13.35 -2.27 24.96
N ASN A 107 -14.07 -2.95 24.06
CA ASN A 107 -15.50 -2.76 23.77
C ASN A 107 -15.91 -1.38 23.20
N ALA A 108 -14.96 -0.55 22.77
CA ALA A 108 -15.26 0.80 22.33
C ALA A 108 -14.23 1.34 21.34
N ILE A 109 -14.67 2.26 20.49
CA ILE A 109 -13.81 3.00 19.57
C ILE A 109 -13.96 4.48 19.87
N TYR A 110 -12.83 5.14 20.12
CA TYR A 110 -12.79 6.56 20.41
C TYR A 110 -12.42 7.29 19.14
N ILE A 111 -13.34 8.09 18.62
CA ILE A 111 -13.19 8.83 17.37
C ILE A 111 -13.06 10.32 17.69
N TYR A 112 -11.95 10.92 17.28
CA TYR A 112 -11.58 12.30 17.57
C TYR A 112 -11.66 13.15 16.31
N GLU A 113 -11.97 14.44 16.47
CA GLU A 113 -11.87 15.44 15.40
C GLU A 113 -10.58 16.25 15.55
N THR A 114 -9.84 16.46 14.45
CA THR A 114 -8.55 17.17 14.48
C THR A 114 -8.66 18.68 14.65
N LYS A 115 -9.85 19.27 14.49
CA LYS A 115 -10.06 20.70 14.77
C LYS A 115 -9.98 21.03 16.25
N THR A 116 -10.55 20.17 17.08
CA THR A 116 -10.68 20.37 18.53
C THR A 116 -9.82 19.42 19.33
N PHE A 117 -9.33 18.34 18.72
CA PHE A 117 -8.73 17.19 19.39
C PHE A 117 -9.65 16.58 20.46
N GLY A 118 -10.96 16.84 20.36
CA GLY A 118 -12.00 16.32 21.23
C GLY A 118 -12.64 15.06 20.65
N LEU A 119 -13.27 14.29 21.52
CA LEU A 119 -14.06 13.11 21.15
C LEU A 119 -15.37 13.57 20.47
N ILE A 120 -15.70 12.97 19.32
CA ILE A 120 -16.96 13.28 18.62
C ILE A 120 -18.15 12.97 19.54
N ASP A 121 -19.06 13.93 19.68
CA ASP A 121 -20.21 13.92 20.61
C ASP A 121 -19.86 13.67 22.09
N ASN A 122 -18.59 13.79 22.48
CA ASN A 122 -18.09 13.42 23.82
C ASN A 122 -18.39 11.98 24.24
N GLU A 123 -18.77 11.09 23.31
CA GLU A 123 -19.08 9.69 23.60
C GLU A 123 -18.36 8.75 22.63
N PRO A 124 -17.77 7.64 23.11
CA PRO A 124 -17.17 6.66 22.24
C PRO A 124 -18.23 5.88 21.46
N LEU A 125 -17.85 5.36 20.29
CA LEU A 125 -18.65 4.40 19.56
C LEU A 125 -18.60 3.06 20.31
N LYS A 126 -19.72 2.66 20.89
CA LYS A 126 -19.86 1.38 21.61
C LYS A 126 -19.78 0.22 20.62
N ALA A 127 -18.81 -0.67 20.80
CA ALA A 127 -18.58 -1.82 19.93
C ALA A 127 -18.08 -2.99 20.77
N GLU A 128 -19.01 -3.76 21.34
CA GLU A 128 -18.68 -4.92 22.19
C GLU A 128 -17.80 -5.93 21.45
N ASN A 129 -16.74 -6.38 22.12
CA ASN A 129 -15.76 -7.34 21.64
C ASN A 129 -15.12 -6.98 20.29
N VAL A 130 -15.05 -5.69 19.94
CA VAL A 130 -14.36 -5.26 18.72
C VAL A 130 -12.91 -5.76 18.72
N MET A 131 -12.55 -6.43 17.63
CA MET A 131 -11.20 -6.98 17.46
C MET A 131 -10.33 -6.04 16.62
N ASP A 132 -10.88 -5.48 15.56
CA ASP A 132 -10.14 -4.59 14.66
C ASP A 132 -11.07 -3.60 13.96
N PHE A 133 -10.50 -2.48 13.49
CA PHE A 133 -11.23 -1.49 12.69
C PHE A 133 -10.33 -0.82 11.65
N CYS A 134 -10.85 -0.49 10.48
CA CYS A 134 -10.07 0.25 9.48
C CYS A 134 -10.89 1.37 8.87
N TRP A 135 -10.22 2.47 8.54
CA TRP A 135 -10.83 3.59 7.82
C TRP A 135 -10.89 3.27 6.34
N SER A 136 -11.96 3.73 5.68
CA SER A 136 -11.95 3.90 4.23
C SER A 136 -10.81 4.85 3.85
N PRO A 137 -10.08 4.57 2.76
CA PRO A 137 -8.97 5.40 2.30
C PRO A 137 -9.44 6.73 1.71
N THR A 138 -10.74 6.94 1.49
CA THR A 138 -11.25 8.16 0.82
C THR A 138 -12.41 8.82 1.55
N ASP A 139 -13.32 8.01 2.10
CA ASP A 139 -14.55 8.47 2.75
C ASP A 139 -14.42 8.38 4.27
N PRO A 140 -15.15 9.20 5.06
CA PRO A 140 -15.14 9.14 6.52
C PRO A 140 -16.00 7.96 7.02
N VAL A 141 -15.68 6.75 6.55
CA VAL A 141 -16.36 5.49 6.90
C VAL A 141 -15.37 4.59 7.63
N ILE A 142 -15.82 3.99 8.71
CA ILE A 142 -15.07 2.98 9.46
C ILE A 142 -15.68 1.59 9.17
N ALA A 143 -14.85 0.63 8.82
CA ALA A 143 -15.18 -0.79 8.85
C ALA A 143 -14.77 -1.40 10.19
N LEU A 144 -15.71 -2.04 10.88
CA LEU A 144 -15.50 -2.74 12.14
C LEU A 144 -15.59 -4.24 11.96
N PHE A 145 -14.74 -4.97 12.67
CA PHE A 145 -14.88 -6.40 12.82
C PHE A 145 -15.10 -6.79 14.28
N VAL A 146 -16.20 -7.50 14.52
CA VAL A 146 -16.53 -8.12 15.80
C VAL A 146 -16.56 -9.64 15.57
N PRO A 147 -15.74 -10.44 16.28
CA PRO A 147 -15.72 -11.89 16.16
C PRO A 147 -16.97 -12.51 16.78
N THR A 148 -17.14 -13.82 16.59
CA THR A 148 -18.16 -14.60 17.32
C THR A 148 -17.79 -14.63 18.80
N ASP A 149 -18.77 -14.41 19.68
CA ASP A 149 -18.56 -14.49 21.13
C ASP A 149 -18.17 -15.90 21.58
N ALA A 150 -17.51 -16.00 22.74
CA ALA A 150 -17.11 -17.29 23.31
C ALA A 150 -18.29 -18.25 23.54
N ASP A 151 -19.45 -17.69 23.89
CA ASP A 151 -20.71 -18.43 24.11
C ASP A 151 -21.53 -18.64 22.82
N GLU A 152 -20.99 -18.24 21.65
CA GLU A 152 -21.61 -18.35 20.32
C GLU A 152 -23.02 -17.75 20.16
N MET A 153 -23.49 -16.96 21.13
CA MET A 153 -24.82 -16.33 21.07
C MET A 153 -24.90 -15.25 19.98
N GLN A 154 -23.81 -14.52 19.74
CA GLN A 154 -23.74 -13.49 18.71
C GLN A 154 -22.82 -13.94 17.57
N PRO A 155 -23.30 -13.92 16.31
CA PRO A 155 -22.46 -14.22 15.16
C PRO A 155 -21.41 -13.13 14.99
N ALA A 156 -20.29 -13.49 14.35
CA ALA A 156 -19.32 -12.50 13.93
C ALA A 156 -19.99 -11.53 12.95
N ARG A 157 -19.52 -10.29 12.91
CA ARG A 157 -20.09 -9.28 12.02
C ARG A 157 -19.05 -8.29 11.54
N VAL A 158 -19.30 -7.80 10.33
CA VAL A 158 -18.65 -6.63 9.78
C VAL A 158 -19.70 -5.52 9.69
N SER A 159 -19.38 -4.36 10.23
CA SER A 159 -20.24 -3.17 10.21
C SER A 159 -19.50 -2.00 9.57
N LEU A 160 -20.17 -1.26 8.69
CA LEU A 160 -19.71 -0.03 8.06
C LEU A 160 -20.41 1.15 8.73
N ILE A 161 -19.63 2.07 9.29
CA ILE A 161 -20.15 3.17 10.11
C ILE A 161 -19.66 4.50 9.57
N HIS A 162 -20.58 5.42 9.31
CA HIS A 162 -20.27 6.76 8.83
C HIS A 162 -19.95 7.72 9.97
N VAL A 163 -18.89 8.53 9.81
CA VAL A 163 -18.43 9.54 10.76
C VAL A 163 -18.70 10.93 10.17
N PRO A 164 -19.27 11.90 10.92
CA PRO A 164 -19.34 11.94 12.39
C PRO A 164 -20.60 11.33 13.01
N ASN A 165 -21.65 11.07 12.24
CA ASN A 165 -22.98 10.71 12.78
C ASN A 165 -23.04 9.36 13.51
N LYS A 166 -21.99 8.53 13.41
CA LYS A 166 -21.94 7.16 13.96
C LYS A 166 -23.09 6.28 13.46
N GLU A 167 -23.56 6.54 12.25
CA GLU A 167 -24.66 5.80 11.61
C GLU A 167 -24.12 4.51 10.96
N GLU A 168 -24.75 3.37 11.25
CA GLU A 168 -24.41 2.08 10.61
C GLU A 168 -25.01 2.04 9.20
N LEU A 169 -24.16 2.23 8.18
CA LEU A 169 -24.54 2.21 6.77
C LEU A 169 -24.91 0.80 6.30
N LYS A 170 -24.16 -0.20 6.76
CA LYS A 170 -24.34 -1.60 6.38
C LYS A 170 -23.78 -2.52 7.44
N LYS A 171 -24.41 -3.68 7.60
CA LYS A 171 -23.94 -4.78 8.45
C LYS A 171 -24.11 -6.10 7.72
N LYS A 172 -23.10 -6.98 7.82
CA LYS A 172 -23.16 -8.38 7.38
C LYS A 172 -22.72 -9.26 8.54
N ASN A 173 -23.57 -10.20 8.90
CA ASN A 173 -23.22 -11.26 9.85
C ASN A 173 -22.48 -12.39 9.11
N LEU A 174 -21.51 -12.98 9.78
CA LEU A 174 -20.65 -14.05 9.28
C LEU A 174 -20.79 -15.27 10.21
N ASN A 175 -20.90 -16.45 9.62
CA ASN A 175 -21.12 -17.69 10.37
C ASN A 175 -19.78 -18.32 10.75
N GLY A 176 -19.47 -18.37 12.07
CA GLY A 176 -18.35 -19.12 12.65
C GLY A 176 -16.98 -18.59 12.26
N VAL A 177 -16.55 -17.47 12.85
CA VAL A 177 -15.33 -16.76 12.39
C VAL A 177 -14.22 -16.67 13.44
N ARG A 178 -12.99 -16.96 13.00
CA ARG A 178 -11.68 -16.58 13.60
C ARG A 178 -10.97 -15.55 12.70
N PRO A 179 -9.89 -14.86 13.15
CA PRO A 179 -9.63 -13.44 12.85
C PRO A 179 -9.72 -13.08 11.36
N CYS A 180 -10.36 -11.94 11.08
CA CYS A 180 -10.53 -11.43 9.74
C CYS A 180 -9.33 -10.58 9.30
N LYS A 181 -9.14 -10.44 7.98
CA LYS A 181 -8.32 -9.38 7.39
C LYS A 181 -9.20 -8.54 6.48
N MET A 182 -9.08 -7.22 6.60
CA MET A 182 -9.84 -6.27 5.79
C MET A 182 -8.90 -5.60 4.78
N PHE A 183 -9.30 -5.60 3.51
CA PHE A 183 -8.54 -5.05 2.39
C PHE A 183 -9.38 -3.99 1.69
N TRP A 184 -9.02 -2.72 1.88
CA TRP A 184 -9.63 -1.59 1.18
C TRP A 184 -9.01 -1.39 -0.20
N GLN A 185 -9.85 -1.18 -1.19
CA GLN A 185 -9.40 -0.68 -2.49
C GLN A 185 -9.05 0.81 -2.36
N SER A 186 -8.00 1.26 -3.05
CA SER A 186 -7.40 2.60 -2.88
C SER A 186 -8.36 3.80 -3.01
N ASN A 187 -9.40 3.73 -3.84
CA ASN A 187 -10.44 4.76 -3.98
C ASN A 187 -11.58 4.60 -2.98
N GLY A 188 -11.55 3.58 -2.12
CA GLY A 188 -12.60 3.25 -1.16
C GLY A 188 -13.86 2.67 -1.81
N GLU A 189 -13.78 2.22 -3.08
CA GLU A 189 -14.92 1.66 -3.79
C GLU A 189 -15.30 0.28 -3.29
N TYR A 190 -14.30 -0.53 -2.93
CA TYR A 190 -14.48 -1.90 -2.49
C TYR A 190 -13.78 -2.16 -1.16
N LEU A 191 -14.39 -3.01 -0.35
CA LEU A 191 -13.78 -3.61 0.83
C LEU A 191 -13.92 -5.12 0.73
N ALA A 192 -12.79 -5.84 0.68
CA ALA A 192 -12.76 -7.28 0.80
C ALA A 192 -12.45 -7.66 2.25
N VAL A 193 -13.24 -8.56 2.82
CA VAL A 193 -13.03 -9.12 4.15
C VAL A 193 -12.73 -10.60 4.01
N LEU A 194 -11.47 -10.97 4.26
CA LEU A 194 -11.05 -12.36 4.37
C LEU A 194 -11.38 -12.88 5.76
N PHE A 195 -12.05 -14.02 5.84
CA PHE A 195 -12.38 -14.65 7.11
C PHE A 195 -12.30 -16.17 7.00
N ASN A 196 -12.13 -16.80 8.15
CA ASN A 196 -12.03 -18.24 8.30
C ASN A 196 -13.38 -18.78 8.77
N GLN A 197 -14.05 -19.58 7.94
CA GLN A 197 -15.33 -20.22 8.26
C GLN A 197 -15.13 -21.65 8.74
N PHE A 198 -15.74 -22.01 9.88
CA PHE A 198 -15.77 -23.39 10.35
C PHE A 198 -16.94 -24.18 9.78
N ASN A 199 -16.72 -25.48 9.53
CA ASN A 199 -17.81 -26.42 9.38
C ASN A 199 -18.48 -26.72 10.74
N GLY A 200 -19.68 -27.32 10.73
CA GLY A 200 -20.43 -27.62 11.97
C GLY A 200 -19.70 -28.50 12.98
N THR A 201 -18.67 -29.25 12.57
CA THR A 201 -17.80 -30.06 13.45
C THR A 201 -16.60 -29.29 14.02
N ARG A 202 -16.43 -27.99 13.69
CA ARG A 202 -15.30 -27.13 14.09
C ARG A 202 -13.92 -27.70 13.75
N SER A 203 -13.86 -28.66 12.84
CA SER A 203 -12.64 -29.42 12.51
C SER A 203 -11.91 -28.86 11.29
N THR A 204 -12.66 -28.32 10.33
CA THR A 204 -12.13 -27.85 9.05
C THR A 204 -12.48 -26.38 8.88
N THR A 205 -11.48 -25.59 8.50
CA THR A 205 -11.60 -24.15 8.29
C THR A 205 -11.38 -23.84 6.82
N TYR A 206 -12.36 -23.21 6.19
CA TYR A 206 -12.25 -22.70 4.82
C TYR A 206 -12.07 -21.19 4.84
N GLN A 207 -11.21 -20.67 3.97
CA GLN A 207 -11.03 -19.23 3.81
C GLN A 207 -12.01 -18.70 2.78
N ARG A 208 -12.73 -17.63 3.14
CA ARG A 208 -13.73 -17.00 2.26
C ARG A 208 -13.59 -15.50 2.30
N PHE A 209 -14.06 -14.86 1.23
CA PHE A 209 -14.17 -13.42 1.17
C PHE A 209 -15.63 -12.99 1.19
N VAL A 210 -15.88 -11.86 1.86
CA VAL A 210 -17.06 -11.03 1.59
C VAL A 210 -16.57 -9.72 0.99
N ILE A 211 -17.13 -9.33 -0.14
CA ILE A 211 -16.79 -8.07 -0.82
C ILE A 211 -17.98 -7.11 -0.74
N PHE A 212 -17.71 -5.92 -0.21
CA PHE A 212 -18.65 -4.81 -0.14
C PHE A 212 -18.30 -3.80 -1.24
N GLY A 213 -19.31 -3.29 -1.94
CA GLY A 213 -19.14 -2.15 -2.83
C GLY A 213 -19.76 -0.91 -2.22
N ILE A 214 -18.89 -0.07 -1.67
CA ILE A 214 -19.21 0.95 -0.69
C ILE A 214 -19.90 2.15 -1.34
N LYS A 215 -19.49 2.47 -2.57
CA LYS A 215 -20.03 3.61 -3.34
C LYS A 215 -21.24 3.24 -4.20
N ASP A 216 -21.61 1.97 -4.27
CA ASP A 216 -22.76 1.51 -5.04
C ASP A 216 -24.07 1.65 -4.24
N PRO A 217 -25.21 1.97 -4.90
CA PRO A 217 -26.48 2.18 -4.22
C PRO A 217 -26.91 1.00 -3.34
N GLY A 218 -27.12 1.26 -2.04
CA GLY A 218 -27.54 0.24 -1.07
C GLY A 218 -26.41 -0.68 -0.57
N ILE A 219 -25.15 -0.40 -0.93
CA ILE A 219 -23.95 -1.12 -0.52
C ILE A 219 -24.14 -2.64 -0.71
N PRO A 220 -24.19 -3.11 -1.96
CA PRO A 220 -24.21 -4.55 -2.26
C PRO A 220 -23.05 -5.29 -1.56
N VAL A 221 -23.36 -6.51 -1.11
CA VAL A 221 -22.46 -7.37 -0.36
C VAL A 221 -22.57 -8.78 -0.95
N GLU A 222 -21.49 -9.23 -1.57
CA GLU A 222 -21.45 -10.54 -2.23
C GLU A 222 -20.33 -11.38 -1.65
N ASP A 223 -20.60 -12.67 -1.51
CA ASP A 223 -19.61 -13.64 -1.04
C ASP A 223 -18.75 -14.06 -2.25
N PHE A 224 -17.42 -14.06 -2.09
CA PHE A 224 -16.46 -14.49 -3.10
C PHE A 224 -15.74 -15.76 -2.62
N GLU A 225 -15.76 -16.77 -3.47
CA GLU A 225 -15.13 -18.06 -3.26
C GLU A 225 -14.26 -18.40 -4.47
N LEU A 226 -13.14 -19.06 -4.22
CA LEU A 226 -12.30 -19.60 -5.29
C LEU A 226 -13.01 -20.79 -5.96
N GLU A 227 -12.63 -21.09 -7.20
CA GLU A 227 -13.21 -22.24 -7.92
C GLU A 227 -12.94 -23.57 -7.22
N ASN A 228 -11.81 -23.66 -6.51
CA ASN A 228 -11.49 -24.79 -5.65
C ASN A 228 -11.57 -24.35 -4.18
N GLU A 229 -12.57 -24.86 -3.46
CA GLU A 229 -12.84 -24.51 -2.06
C GLU A 229 -11.71 -24.92 -1.10
N ASN A 230 -10.85 -25.86 -1.50
CA ASN A 230 -9.73 -26.34 -0.69
C ASN A 230 -8.47 -25.48 -0.82
N ASP A 231 -8.44 -24.53 -1.76
CA ASP A 231 -7.28 -23.68 -1.96
C ASP A 231 -7.12 -22.72 -0.77
N MET A 232 -5.92 -22.69 -0.20
CA MET A 232 -5.56 -21.78 0.89
C MET A 232 -5.07 -20.46 0.32
N ILE A 233 -5.66 -19.36 0.77
CA ILE A 233 -5.32 -18.00 0.38
C ILE A 233 -4.06 -17.55 1.12
N ILE A 234 -3.03 -17.25 0.34
CA ILE A 234 -1.73 -16.74 0.80
C ILE A 234 -1.74 -15.22 0.86
N ALA A 235 -2.20 -14.58 -0.22
CA ALA A 235 -2.21 -13.12 -0.36
C ALA A 235 -3.40 -12.66 -1.20
N PHE A 236 -3.82 -11.42 -0.95
CA PHE A 236 -4.88 -10.73 -1.67
C PHE A 236 -4.47 -9.28 -1.87
N SER A 237 -4.72 -8.72 -3.06
CA SER A 237 -4.45 -7.31 -3.30
C SER A 237 -5.37 -6.74 -4.38
N TRP A 238 -5.96 -5.58 -4.09
CA TRP A 238 -6.75 -4.80 -5.05
C TRP A 238 -5.85 -4.08 -6.04
N GLU A 239 -6.30 -3.97 -7.28
CA GLU A 239 -5.72 -3.02 -8.22
C GLU A 239 -5.98 -1.57 -7.75
N PRO A 240 -4.94 -0.73 -7.65
CA PRO A 240 -5.10 0.69 -7.36
C PRO A 240 -5.95 1.38 -8.44
N LYS A 241 -6.92 2.20 -8.00
CA LYS A 241 -7.87 2.93 -8.86
C LYS A 241 -8.66 2.05 -9.85
N GLY A 242 -8.65 0.73 -9.67
CA GLY A 242 -9.33 -0.23 -10.52
C GLY A 242 -10.39 -1.05 -9.81
N GLN A 243 -11.07 -1.90 -10.57
CA GLN A 243 -12.09 -2.85 -10.11
C GLN A 243 -11.59 -4.30 -10.13
N ARG A 244 -10.31 -4.51 -10.45
CA ARG A 244 -9.67 -5.83 -10.47
C ARG A 244 -8.98 -6.11 -9.15
N PHE A 245 -8.78 -7.40 -8.87
CA PHE A 245 -7.96 -7.85 -7.76
C PHE A 245 -7.26 -9.15 -8.12
N ALA A 246 -6.20 -9.45 -7.39
CA ALA A 246 -5.45 -10.67 -7.52
C ALA A 246 -5.44 -11.43 -6.19
N VAL A 247 -5.45 -12.76 -6.30
CA VAL A 247 -5.38 -13.68 -5.17
C VAL A 247 -4.26 -14.68 -5.43
N ILE A 248 -3.32 -14.77 -4.49
CA ILE A 248 -2.38 -15.89 -4.44
C ILE A 248 -3.02 -16.96 -3.57
N HIS A 249 -3.17 -18.14 -4.13
CA HIS A 249 -3.73 -19.29 -3.45
C HIS A 249 -2.93 -20.55 -3.76
N ALA A 250 -3.01 -21.53 -2.88
CA ALA A 250 -2.22 -22.75 -2.99
C ALA A 250 -2.99 -23.98 -2.52
N LEU A 251 -2.74 -25.08 -3.23
CA LEU A 251 -3.12 -26.42 -2.82
C LEU A 251 -1.88 -27.29 -2.79
N ASP A 252 -1.56 -27.81 -1.61
CA ASP A 252 -0.36 -28.59 -1.36
C ASP A 252 0.92 -27.85 -1.79
N GLN A 253 1.58 -28.33 -2.86
CA GLN A 253 2.82 -27.75 -3.41
C GLN A 253 2.57 -26.83 -4.61
N ARG A 254 1.33 -26.76 -5.12
CA ARG A 254 0.99 -25.94 -6.28
C ARG A 254 0.52 -24.56 -5.82
N GLN A 255 1.19 -23.52 -6.30
CA GLN A 255 0.79 -22.14 -6.07
C GLN A 255 0.25 -21.54 -7.36
N ASN A 256 -0.83 -20.80 -7.21
CA ASN A 256 -1.54 -20.18 -8.32
C ASN A 256 -1.78 -18.71 -7.99
N VAL A 257 -1.73 -17.87 -9.03
CA VAL A 257 -2.13 -16.47 -8.94
C VAL A 257 -3.31 -16.26 -9.88
N SER A 258 -4.48 -15.99 -9.32
CA SER A 258 -5.68 -15.74 -10.09
C SER A 258 -6.06 -14.27 -10.05
N PHE A 259 -6.32 -13.70 -11.22
CA PHE A 259 -6.81 -12.33 -11.39
C PHE A 259 -8.30 -12.34 -11.67
N TYR A 260 -9.03 -11.43 -11.04
CA TYR A 260 -10.47 -11.28 -11.17
C TYR A 260 -10.84 -9.82 -11.44
N SER A 261 -11.97 -9.62 -12.11
CA SER A 261 -12.62 -8.32 -12.25
C SER A 261 -13.99 -8.36 -11.59
N VAL A 262 -14.33 -7.30 -10.86
CA VAL A 262 -15.69 -7.08 -10.39
C VAL A 262 -16.54 -6.59 -11.56
N ILE A 263 -17.64 -7.30 -11.85
CA ILE A 263 -18.65 -6.89 -12.82
C ILE A 263 -19.89 -6.47 -12.05
N LYS A 264 -20.34 -5.23 -12.28
CA LYS A 264 -21.55 -4.69 -11.68
C LYS A 264 -22.75 -5.02 -12.57
N ALA A 265 -23.72 -5.76 -12.04
CA ALA A 265 -24.95 -6.10 -12.76
C ALA A 265 -26.15 -5.95 -11.83
N HIS A 266 -27.14 -5.13 -12.20
CA HIS A 266 -28.43 -5.01 -11.51
C HIS A 266 -28.32 -4.91 -9.98
N ASN A 267 -27.44 -4.04 -9.48
CA ASN A 267 -27.19 -3.82 -8.05
C ASN A 267 -26.62 -5.03 -7.28
N ARG A 268 -25.92 -5.92 -7.99
CA ARG A 268 -25.11 -7.02 -7.44
C ARG A 268 -23.73 -7.02 -8.08
N PHE A 269 -22.83 -7.77 -7.46
CA PHE A 269 -21.53 -8.09 -8.03
C PHE A 269 -21.49 -9.50 -8.55
N GLN A 270 -20.76 -9.64 -9.66
CA GLN A 270 -20.26 -10.91 -10.13
C GLN A 270 -18.75 -10.77 -10.24
N PHE A 271 -18.04 -11.86 -9.97
CA PHE A 271 -16.59 -11.91 -10.06
C PHE A 271 -16.22 -12.72 -11.29
N SER A 272 -15.68 -12.05 -12.30
CA SER A 272 -15.20 -12.71 -13.51
C SER A 272 -13.72 -12.99 -13.36
N LYS A 273 -13.33 -14.27 -13.46
CA LYS A 273 -11.93 -14.68 -13.51
C LYS A 273 -11.35 -14.31 -14.87
N LEU A 274 -10.25 -13.56 -14.85
CA LEU A 274 -9.53 -13.16 -16.06
C LEU A 274 -8.56 -14.25 -16.49
N VAL A 275 -7.70 -14.67 -15.56
CA VAL A 275 -6.63 -15.64 -15.81
C VAL A 275 -6.13 -16.25 -14.50
N THR A 276 -5.63 -17.47 -14.57
CA THR A 276 -4.85 -18.10 -13.49
C THR A 276 -3.46 -18.41 -14.02
N LEU A 277 -2.44 -17.94 -13.30
CA LEU A 277 -1.04 -18.25 -13.55
C LEU A 277 -0.60 -19.32 -12.57
N GLU A 278 -0.11 -20.45 -13.09
CA GLU A 278 0.60 -21.43 -12.26
C GLU A 278 2.02 -20.92 -12.03
N VAL A 279 2.42 -20.82 -10.77
CA VAL A 279 3.73 -20.29 -10.37
C VAL A 279 4.43 -21.27 -9.44
N GLU A 280 5.76 -21.35 -9.54
CA GLU A 280 6.52 -22.22 -8.66
C GLU A 280 6.45 -21.71 -7.21
N GLN A 281 6.67 -20.40 -7.01
CA GLN A 281 6.56 -19.73 -5.71
C GLN A 281 6.10 -18.28 -5.86
N ALA A 282 5.04 -17.89 -5.14
CA ALA A 282 4.61 -16.51 -4.98
C ALA A 282 4.15 -16.27 -3.53
N GLY A 283 4.78 -15.31 -2.85
CA GLY A 283 4.47 -14.97 -1.46
C GLY A 283 3.72 -13.65 -1.31
N SER A 284 3.75 -12.78 -2.32
CA SER A 284 3.23 -11.42 -2.25
C SER A 284 2.82 -10.86 -3.62
N LEU A 285 1.90 -9.89 -3.58
CA LEU A 285 1.36 -9.18 -4.73
C LEU A 285 1.62 -7.69 -4.57
N HIS A 286 2.28 -7.08 -5.55
CA HIS A 286 2.61 -5.65 -5.54
C HIS A 286 2.11 -5.00 -6.83
N TRP A 287 0.99 -4.29 -6.76
CA TRP A 287 0.46 -3.55 -7.91
C TRP A 287 1.18 -2.22 -8.10
N SER A 288 1.34 -1.82 -9.36
CA SER A 288 1.72 -0.45 -9.68
C SER A 288 0.66 0.52 -9.17
N PRO A 289 1.03 1.65 -8.52
CA PRO A 289 0.12 2.71 -8.12
C PRO A 289 -0.71 3.31 -9.28
N ALA A 290 -0.26 3.12 -10.53
CA ALA A 290 -0.98 3.52 -11.73
C ALA A 290 -2.04 2.48 -12.19
N GLY A 291 -2.10 1.31 -11.54
CA GLY A 291 -2.87 0.16 -11.99
C GLY A 291 -2.16 -0.62 -13.10
N ARG A 292 -2.89 -1.55 -13.74
CA ARG A 292 -2.49 -2.40 -14.87
C ARG A 292 -1.35 -3.39 -14.61
N PHE A 293 -0.21 -2.91 -14.13
CA PHE A 293 0.98 -3.74 -13.90
C PHE A 293 1.00 -4.28 -12.48
N SER A 294 1.39 -5.55 -12.34
CA SER A 294 1.56 -6.22 -11.06
C SER A 294 2.89 -6.97 -11.03
N LEU A 295 3.57 -6.91 -9.89
CA LEU A 295 4.78 -7.67 -9.60
C LEU A 295 4.44 -8.77 -8.60
N LEU A 296 4.63 -10.02 -9.04
CA LEU A 296 4.53 -11.21 -8.20
C LEU A 296 5.93 -11.54 -7.70
N ALA A 297 6.06 -11.81 -6.41
CA ALA A 297 7.36 -12.14 -5.84
C ALA A 297 7.26 -13.26 -4.81
N ALA A 298 8.21 -14.18 -4.90
CA ALA A 298 8.60 -15.00 -3.76
C ALA A 298 9.17 -14.08 -2.67
N MET A 299 8.55 -14.09 -1.49
CA MET A 299 8.98 -13.30 -0.32
C MET A 299 9.30 -14.24 0.85
N ARG A 300 9.80 -13.67 1.95
CA ARG A 300 10.17 -14.35 3.21
C ARG A 300 11.51 -15.10 3.17
N GLY A 301 12.52 -14.52 2.51
CA GLY A 301 13.88 -15.07 2.49
C GLY A 301 14.06 -16.30 1.58
N CYS A 302 13.04 -16.65 0.80
CA CYS A 302 13.18 -17.61 -0.28
C CYS A 302 13.72 -16.90 -1.53
N VAL A 303 14.78 -17.46 -2.13
CA VAL A 303 15.16 -17.12 -3.50
C VAL A 303 14.05 -17.62 -4.42
N GLY A 304 13.45 -16.73 -5.20
CA GLY A 304 12.44 -17.14 -6.17
C GLY A 304 12.27 -16.12 -7.29
N ASP A 305 11.25 -16.37 -8.09
CA ASP A 305 10.98 -15.60 -9.29
C ASP A 305 10.26 -14.28 -8.94
N LEU A 306 10.72 -13.22 -9.58
CA LEU A 306 10.07 -11.92 -9.71
C LEU A 306 9.39 -11.90 -11.08
N ILE A 307 8.06 -11.95 -11.08
CA ILE A 307 7.27 -12.01 -12.32
C ILE A 307 6.61 -10.65 -12.53
N PHE A 308 7.06 -9.95 -13.57
CA PHE A 308 6.44 -8.71 -14.02
C PHE A 308 5.29 -9.05 -14.95
N TYR A 309 4.08 -8.65 -14.57
CA TYR A 309 2.86 -9.05 -15.26
C TYR A 309 2.01 -7.85 -15.68
N ASP A 310 1.56 -7.85 -16.93
CA ASP A 310 0.59 -6.88 -17.46
C ASP A 310 -0.80 -7.51 -17.44
N VAL A 311 -1.69 -6.98 -16.61
CA VAL A 311 -3.05 -7.51 -16.42
C VAL A 311 -3.99 -7.07 -17.54
N ASP A 312 -3.70 -5.97 -18.25
CA ASP A 312 -4.49 -5.59 -19.43
C ASP A 312 -4.19 -6.51 -20.60
N ALA A 313 -2.91 -6.76 -20.86
CA ALA A 313 -2.46 -7.65 -21.93
C ALA A 313 -2.54 -9.15 -21.56
N LEU A 314 -2.86 -9.46 -20.30
CA LEU A 314 -2.84 -10.80 -19.71
C LEU A 314 -1.52 -11.56 -19.98
N GLY A 315 -0.40 -10.83 -19.95
CA GLY A 315 0.90 -11.31 -20.41
C GLY A 315 2.02 -11.08 -19.40
N THR A 316 2.90 -12.07 -19.28
CA THR A 316 4.15 -11.92 -18.52
C THR A 316 5.15 -11.12 -19.34
N LEU A 317 5.63 -10.00 -18.78
CA LEU A 317 6.58 -9.09 -19.42
C LEU A 317 8.02 -9.56 -19.21
N ALA A 318 8.35 -9.96 -17.99
CA ALA A 318 9.68 -10.43 -17.62
C ALA A 318 9.60 -11.37 -16.41
N ILE A 319 10.56 -12.28 -16.33
CA ILE A 319 10.77 -13.16 -15.17
C ILE A 319 12.24 -13.02 -14.79
N GLU A 320 12.48 -12.60 -13.56
CA GLU A 320 13.83 -12.40 -13.02
C GLU A 320 14.00 -13.17 -11.72
N ARG A 321 15.23 -13.56 -11.38
CA ARG A 321 15.50 -14.29 -10.14
C ARG A 321 16.15 -13.39 -9.12
N PHE A 322 15.44 -13.12 -8.04
CA PHE A 322 15.94 -12.27 -6.97
C PHE A 322 15.29 -12.57 -5.64
N GLU A 323 16.10 -12.51 -4.59
CA GLU A 323 15.65 -12.65 -3.21
C GLU A 323 15.46 -11.25 -2.60
N ALA A 324 14.22 -10.76 -2.66
CA ALA A 324 13.82 -9.50 -2.07
C ALA A 324 13.33 -9.72 -0.63
N THR A 325 13.80 -8.89 0.31
CA THR A 325 13.20 -8.75 1.64
C THR A 325 12.04 -7.77 1.61
N ASN A 326 12.11 -6.74 0.77
CA ASN A 326 11.05 -5.76 0.59
C ASN A 326 10.93 -5.34 -0.89
N ILE A 327 9.74 -4.93 -1.30
CA ILE A 327 9.43 -4.49 -2.66
C ILE A 327 8.58 -3.22 -2.56
N GLU A 328 8.95 -2.19 -3.31
CA GLU A 328 8.25 -0.92 -3.25
C GLU A 328 8.15 -0.28 -4.64
N TRP A 329 6.93 0.03 -5.05
CA TRP A 329 6.68 0.77 -6.27
C TRP A 329 6.93 2.27 -6.08
N SER A 330 7.49 2.90 -7.10
CA SER A 330 7.54 4.36 -7.19
C SER A 330 6.11 4.92 -7.19
N PRO A 331 5.84 6.06 -6.55
CA PRO A 331 4.52 6.71 -6.57
C PRO A 331 3.98 6.99 -7.98
N THR A 332 4.86 7.07 -8.98
CA THR A 332 4.49 7.26 -10.39
C THR A 332 4.03 5.98 -11.09
N GLY A 333 4.28 4.81 -10.48
CA GLY A 333 4.00 3.50 -11.09
C GLY A 333 4.94 3.07 -12.21
N ARG A 334 5.95 3.88 -12.55
CA ARG A 334 6.89 3.59 -13.65
C ARG A 334 8.11 2.76 -13.25
N TYR A 335 8.42 2.72 -11.96
CA TYR A 335 9.59 2.04 -11.44
C TYR A 335 9.22 1.23 -10.22
N VAL A 336 9.93 0.13 -10.00
CA VAL A 336 9.82 -0.68 -8.79
C VAL A 336 11.20 -0.94 -8.22
N ALA A 337 11.34 -0.79 -6.91
CA ALA A 337 12.56 -1.11 -6.19
C ALA A 337 12.40 -2.46 -5.50
N THR A 338 13.33 -3.38 -5.74
CA THR A 338 13.47 -4.59 -4.96
C THR A 338 14.66 -4.45 -4.03
N ILE A 339 14.44 -4.72 -2.76
CA ILE A 339 15.34 -4.39 -1.68
C ILE A 339 15.75 -5.68 -1.00
N ARG A 340 17.05 -5.81 -0.74
CA ARG A 340 17.61 -6.90 0.07
C ARG A 340 18.41 -6.32 1.22
N THR A 341 17.91 -6.55 2.42
CA THR A 341 18.53 -6.19 3.71
C THR A 341 19.01 -7.46 4.42
N LEU A 342 20.07 -7.37 5.21
CA LEU A 342 20.43 -8.47 6.13
C LEU A 342 19.47 -8.41 7.33
N SER A 343 18.71 -9.48 7.56
CA SER A 343 18.00 -9.66 8.82
C SER A 343 18.94 -10.30 9.86
N ASP A 344 18.71 -10.00 11.14
CA ASP A 344 19.46 -10.54 12.30
C ASP A 344 19.44 -12.09 12.38
N GLU A 345 18.58 -12.75 11.59
CA GLU A 345 18.35 -14.20 11.61
C GLU A 345 19.14 -14.98 10.54
N LEU A 346 19.80 -14.30 9.59
CA LEU A 346 20.60 -14.94 8.54
C LEU A 346 22.09 -14.96 8.89
N ASP A 347 22.63 -16.16 9.06
CA ASP A 347 24.02 -16.43 9.45
C ASP A 347 25.01 -15.68 8.56
N VAL A 348 25.87 -14.88 9.19
CA VAL A 348 26.80 -13.87 8.63
C VAL A 348 27.95 -14.49 7.82
N ARG A 349 27.83 -15.74 7.37
CA ARG A 349 28.97 -16.54 6.86
C ARG A 349 29.06 -16.68 5.35
N GLN A 350 28.51 -15.75 4.57
CA GLN A 350 28.78 -15.71 3.13
C GLN A 350 29.04 -14.27 2.67
N GLU A 351 30.29 -13.99 2.33
CA GLU A 351 30.80 -12.70 1.81
C GLU A 351 30.16 -12.29 0.47
N GLU A 352 29.37 -13.18 -0.15
CA GLU A 352 28.69 -12.98 -1.43
C GLU A 352 27.33 -12.27 -1.33
N PHE A 353 26.73 -12.17 -0.13
CA PHE A 353 25.44 -11.49 0.05
C PHE A 353 25.60 -10.01 0.37
N GLN A 354 25.83 -9.22 -0.68
CA GLN A 354 25.82 -7.76 -0.56
C GLN A 354 24.37 -7.25 -0.55
N GLU A 355 24.01 -6.58 0.55
CA GLU A 355 22.82 -5.74 0.65
C GLU A 355 22.78 -4.76 -0.53
N ARG A 356 21.62 -4.70 -1.19
CA ARG A 356 21.46 -3.88 -2.39
C ARG A 356 20.00 -3.50 -2.62
N VAL A 357 19.85 -2.38 -3.29
CA VAL A 357 18.60 -1.95 -3.89
C VAL A 357 18.73 -2.07 -5.39
N MET A 358 17.77 -2.73 -6.03
CA MET A 358 17.69 -2.85 -7.47
C MET A 358 16.44 -2.12 -7.95
N ILE A 359 16.62 -1.21 -8.90
CA ILE A 359 15.53 -0.40 -9.46
C ILE A 359 15.25 -0.91 -10.85
N TRP A 360 14.01 -1.32 -11.07
CA TRP A 360 13.51 -1.87 -12.31
C TRP A 360 12.52 -0.91 -12.95
N SER A 361 12.40 -0.96 -14.27
CA SER A 361 11.23 -0.44 -14.96
C SER A 361 9.99 -1.28 -14.64
N PHE A 362 8.80 -0.72 -14.82
CA PHE A 362 7.54 -1.44 -14.63
C PHE A 362 7.39 -2.68 -15.53
N PHE A 363 8.16 -2.78 -16.61
CA PHE A 363 8.18 -3.90 -17.55
C PHE A 363 9.38 -4.84 -17.36
N GLY A 364 10.10 -4.71 -16.25
CA GLY A 364 11.10 -5.70 -15.82
C GLY A 364 12.53 -5.49 -16.30
N VAL A 365 12.88 -4.31 -16.83
CA VAL A 365 14.27 -3.99 -17.16
C VAL A 365 14.99 -3.42 -15.95
N LEU A 366 16.13 -3.99 -15.59
CA LEU A 366 16.99 -3.45 -14.53
C LEU A 366 17.61 -2.12 -14.99
N LEU A 367 17.34 -1.04 -14.28
CA LEU A 367 17.85 0.30 -14.58
C LEU A 367 19.06 0.65 -13.72
N TYR A 368 18.97 0.38 -12.41
CA TYR A 368 20.03 0.70 -11.47
C TYR A 368 20.23 -0.39 -10.43
N GLN A 369 21.48 -0.58 -10.03
CA GLN A 369 21.85 -1.38 -8.89
C GLN A 369 22.67 -0.52 -7.93
N ILE A 370 22.16 -0.38 -6.70
CA ILE A 370 22.75 0.47 -5.67
C ILE A 370 23.22 -0.45 -4.53
N PRO A 371 24.49 -0.86 -4.51
CA PRO A 371 25.05 -1.57 -3.37
C PRO A 371 25.20 -0.60 -2.18
N ARG A 372 24.67 -0.98 -1.03
CA ARG A 372 24.79 -0.21 0.22
C ARG A 372 24.99 -1.18 1.36
N LYS A 373 25.96 -0.93 2.22
CA LYS A 373 26.21 -1.74 3.42
C LYS A 373 25.47 -1.13 4.61
N HIS A 374 24.92 -1.99 5.45
CA HIS A 374 24.22 -1.72 6.70
C HIS A 374 23.04 -0.76 6.56
N PHE A 375 22.27 -0.85 5.48
CA PHE A 375 21.02 -0.08 5.37
C PHE A 375 19.83 -0.93 5.80
N THR A 376 18.90 -0.32 6.52
CA THR A 376 17.76 -1.01 7.12
C THR A 376 16.47 -0.82 6.34
N GLN A 377 16.34 0.32 5.65
CA GLN A 377 15.10 0.75 5.02
C GLN A 377 15.40 1.49 3.71
N PHE A 378 14.48 1.36 2.78
CA PHE A 378 14.41 2.12 1.54
C PHE A 378 12.96 2.57 1.38
N TRP A 379 12.75 3.82 0.96
CA TRP A 379 11.45 4.35 0.58
C TRP A 379 11.58 5.27 -0.62
N TRP A 380 10.58 5.20 -1.51
CA TRP A 380 10.40 6.24 -2.50
C TRP A 380 9.85 7.49 -1.83
N ARG A 381 10.35 8.67 -2.22
CA ARG A 381 9.73 9.91 -1.77
C ARG A 381 8.32 10.00 -2.35
N PRO A 382 7.27 10.08 -1.52
CA PRO A 382 5.92 10.36 -2.01
C PRO A 382 5.93 11.66 -2.80
N ARG A 383 5.14 11.74 -3.87
CA ARG A 383 4.88 13.01 -4.56
C ARG A 383 3.53 13.53 -4.08
N PRO A 384 3.37 14.85 -3.85
CA PRO A 384 2.06 15.38 -3.52
C PRO A 384 1.10 15.02 -4.64
N SER A 385 -0.14 14.67 -4.32
CA SER A 385 -1.17 14.58 -5.35
C SER A 385 -1.30 15.96 -5.99
N HIS A 386 -0.82 16.12 -7.23
CA HIS A 386 -1.19 17.27 -8.03
C HIS A 386 -2.71 17.26 -8.12
N SER A 387 -3.36 18.36 -7.75
CA SER A 387 -4.79 18.55 -8.02
C SER A 387 -4.96 18.83 -9.51
N SER A 388 -4.50 17.91 -10.35
CA SER A 388 -4.69 18.02 -11.78
C SER A 388 -6.19 17.93 -12.02
N SER A 389 -6.78 19.01 -12.52
CA SER A 389 -8.18 18.98 -12.92
C SER A 389 -8.37 17.92 -14.01
N THR A 390 -9.56 17.33 -14.12
CA THR A 390 -9.87 16.39 -15.22
C THR A 390 -9.57 17.01 -16.58
N GLN A 391 -9.74 18.34 -16.69
CA GLN A 391 -9.40 19.12 -17.88
C GLN A 391 -7.89 19.13 -18.15
N GLU A 392 -7.04 19.42 -17.16
CA GLU A 392 -5.58 19.37 -17.35
C GLU A 392 -5.08 17.98 -17.75
N ILE A 393 -5.67 16.92 -17.20
CA ILE A 393 -5.32 15.55 -17.61
C ILE A 393 -5.70 15.31 -19.07
N GLN A 394 -6.86 15.82 -19.50
CA GLN A 394 -7.34 15.68 -20.87
C GLN A 394 -6.52 16.54 -21.84
N ASP A 395 -6.17 17.77 -21.46
CA ASP A 395 -5.30 18.66 -22.24
C ASP A 395 -3.89 18.06 -22.38
N VAL A 396 -3.34 17.47 -21.31
CA VAL A 396 -2.05 16.74 -21.37
C VAL A 396 -2.17 15.52 -22.27
N LEU A 397 -3.28 14.78 -22.24
CA LEU A 397 -3.48 13.63 -23.12
C LEU A 397 -3.62 14.06 -24.59
N GLU A 398 -4.30 15.18 -24.87
CA GLU A 398 -4.37 15.76 -26.21
C GLU A 398 -2.99 16.19 -26.69
N VAL A 399 -2.24 16.94 -25.89
CA VAL A 399 -0.86 17.35 -26.21
C VAL A 399 0.07 16.15 -26.37
N VAL A 400 -0.01 15.14 -25.51
CA VAL A 400 0.81 13.92 -25.62
C VAL A 400 0.45 13.12 -26.87
N ASN A 401 -0.83 13.02 -27.23
CA ASN A 401 -1.26 12.37 -28.47
C ASN A 401 -0.84 13.17 -29.71
N GLU A 402 -0.77 14.51 -29.61
CA GLU A 402 -0.21 15.38 -30.66
C GLU A 402 1.32 15.25 -30.75
N LEU A 403 2.01 15.06 -29.62
CA LEU A 403 3.46 14.83 -29.52
C LEU A 403 3.87 13.39 -29.90
N ASP A 404 2.92 12.46 -30.05
CA ASP A 404 3.17 11.09 -30.53
C ASP A 404 3.48 11.07 -32.06
N ILE A 405 3.58 12.24 -32.68
CA ILE A 405 4.15 12.45 -34.02
C ILE A 405 5.65 12.71 -33.85
N ASP A 406 6.46 11.67 -34.10
CA ASP A 406 7.92 11.69 -34.23
C ASP A 406 8.76 12.06 -32.98
N LEU A 407 8.65 11.25 -31.93
CA LEU A 407 9.62 11.21 -30.80
C LEU A 407 11.09 11.00 -31.22
N ASP A 408 11.34 10.54 -32.45
CA ASP A 408 12.69 10.42 -33.03
C ASP A 408 13.22 11.74 -33.65
N ASN A 409 12.35 12.69 -34.02
CA ASN A 409 12.75 13.95 -34.68
C ASN A 409 12.73 15.18 -33.74
N ASP A 410 11.94 15.15 -32.65
CA ASP A 410 11.67 16.36 -31.85
C ASP A 410 12.49 16.50 -30.55
N LEU A 411 13.41 15.58 -30.26
CA LEU A 411 14.31 15.74 -29.11
C LEU A 411 15.22 16.99 -29.22
N ASP A 412 15.52 17.42 -30.46
CA ASP A 412 16.29 18.64 -30.74
C ASP A 412 15.44 19.93 -30.67
N ASN A 413 14.11 19.83 -30.78
CA ASN A 413 13.21 20.99 -30.82
C ASN A 413 12.65 21.38 -29.44
N LEU A 414 12.76 20.51 -28.43
CA LEU A 414 12.20 20.75 -27.09
C LEU A 414 13.00 21.72 -26.19
N ILE A 415 14.02 22.41 -26.74
CA ILE A 415 14.84 23.39 -26.00
C ILE A 415 14.23 24.80 -26.03
N HIS A 416 13.16 25.05 -26.80
CA HIS A 416 12.51 26.36 -26.88
C HIS A 416 11.11 26.38 -26.26
N PHE A 417 11.04 26.28 -24.93
CA PHE A 417 9.88 26.75 -24.17
C PHE A 417 10.19 28.11 -23.53
N ASP A 418 10.02 29.17 -24.32
CA ASP A 418 9.86 30.54 -23.82
C ASP A 418 8.41 30.69 -23.36
N ASP A 419 8.13 30.43 -22.08
CA ASP A 419 7.08 31.07 -21.25
C ASP A 419 6.91 30.31 -19.93
N VAL A 420 7.83 30.52 -18.98
CA VAL A 420 7.67 30.16 -17.57
C VAL A 420 8.22 31.31 -16.71
N ASP A 421 7.47 31.67 -15.68
CA ASP A 421 7.71 32.80 -14.77
C ASP A 421 9.13 32.86 -14.19
N ASN A 422 9.63 34.08 -13.98
CA ASN A 422 11.03 34.40 -13.67
C ASN A 422 11.60 33.78 -12.37
N GLU A 423 10.79 33.23 -11.47
CA GLU A 423 11.28 32.56 -10.24
C GLU A 423 11.67 31.08 -10.49
N ASP A 424 11.05 30.41 -11.47
CA ASP A 424 11.40 29.03 -11.82
C ASP A 424 12.66 28.94 -12.69
N LYS A 425 13.05 30.06 -13.33
CA LYS A 425 14.29 30.15 -14.10
C LYS A 425 15.53 29.93 -13.24
N GLU A 426 15.60 30.43 -12.01
CA GLU A 426 16.78 30.23 -11.16
C GLU A 426 16.97 28.76 -10.76
N VAL A 427 15.88 28.07 -10.41
CA VAL A 427 15.88 26.65 -10.06
C VAL A 427 16.20 25.78 -11.28
N PHE A 428 15.65 26.12 -12.45
CA PHE A 428 15.99 25.45 -13.70
C PHE A 428 17.41 25.75 -14.19
N THR A 429 17.95 26.97 -14.02
CA THR A 429 19.35 27.29 -14.37
C THR A 429 20.34 26.62 -13.45
N LEU A 430 20.05 26.48 -12.15
CA LEU A 430 20.88 25.72 -11.22
C LEU A 430 20.89 24.21 -11.58
N SER A 431 19.74 23.70 -12.03
CA SER A 431 19.59 22.33 -12.54
C SER A 431 20.29 22.12 -13.89
N THR A 432 20.19 23.07 -14.83
CA THR A 432 20.83 22.97 -16.15
C THR A 432 22.33 23.22 -16.11
N GLU A 433 22.85 24.06 -15.21
CA GLU A 433 24.29 24.16 -14.95
C GLU A 433 24.83 22.84 -14.37
N GLN A 434 24.09 22.20 -13.44
CA GLN A 434 24.43 20.87 -12.93
C GLN A 434 24.35 19.77 -14.01
N LEU A 435 23.34 19.79 -14.88
CA LEU A 435 23.20 18.89 -16.03
C LEU A 435 24.26 19.14 -17.11
N SER A 436 24.66 20.40 -17.36
CA SER A 436 25.71 20.75 -18.32
C SER A 436 27.11 20.29 -17.87
N SER A 437 27.28 20.16 -16.55
CA SER A 437 28.47 19.56 -15.94
C SER A 437 28.41 18.02 -15.89
N TRP A 438 27.22 17.44 -16.07
CA TRP A 438 27.00 16.00 -16.10
C TRP A 438 27.30 15.49 -17.51
N LYS A 439 28.44 14.80 -17.66
CA LYS A 439 28.73 14.05 -18.88
C LYS A 439 28.06 12.69 -18.78
N ALA A 440 27.17 12.40 -19.71
CA ALA A 440 26.63 11.07 -19.89
C ALA A 440 27.78 10.05 -20.01
N PRO A 441 27.74 8.91 -19.32
CA PRO A 441 28.72 7.84 -19.50
C PRO A 441 28.83 7.46 -20.97
N GLU A 442 30.03 7.10 -21.45
CA GLU A 442 30.18 6.62 -22.84
C GLU A 442 29.18 5.50 -23.14
N GLY A 443 28.37 5.67 -24.19
CA GLY A 443 27.35 4.72 -24.60
C GLY A 443 25.94 4.97 -24.04
N TRP A 444 25.70 6.05 -23.28
CA TRP A 444 24.36 6.39 -22.74
C TRP A 444 23.28 6.50 -23.81
N ASP A 445 23.55 7.19 -24.92
CA ASP A 445 22.58 7.35 -26.01
C ASP A 445 22.35 6.02 -26.74
N GLN A 446 23.43 5.25 -26.96
CA GLN A 446 23.33 3.90 -27.53
C GLN A 446 22.53 2.96 -26.62
N TRP A 447 22.66 3.10 -25.31
CA TRP A 447 21.90 2.35 -24.32
C TRP A 447 20.42 2.70 -24.36
N TRP A 448 20.05 3.98 -24.40
CA TRP A 448 18.64 4.40 -24.54
C TRP A 448 18.01 3.96 -25.87
N THR A 449 18.74 4.06 -26.98
CA THR A 449 18.28 3.52 -28.27
C THR A 449 18.08 2.00 -28.22
N GLU A 450 18.98 1.28 -27.55
CA GLU A 450 18.87 -0.18 -27.42
C GLU A 450 17.72 -0.59 -26.48
N ILE A 451 17.49 0.14 -25.39
CA ILE A 451 16.32 -0.04 -24.52
C ILE A 451 15.03 0.25 -25.29
N GLY A 452 14.99 1.31 -26.11
CA GLY A 452 13.88 1.61 -27.03
C GLY A 452 13.60 0.47 -28.01
N ARG A 453 14.64 -0.09 -28.64
CA ARG A 453 14.51 -1.28 -29.51
C ARG A 453 14.03 -2.51 -28.76
N MET A 454 14.54 -2.76 -27.55
CA MET A 454 14.13 -3.90 -26.73
C MET A 454 12.66 -3.79 -26.31
N MET A 455 12.19 -2.60 -25.91
CA MET A 455 10.79 -2.32 -25.59
C MET A 455 9.88 -2.62 -26.79
N ASN A 456 10.25 -2.14 -27.98
CA ASN A 456 9.50 -2.41 -29.21
C ASN A 456 9.55 -3.90 -29.61
N LYS A 457 10.69 -4.58 -29.44
CA LYS A 457 10.84 -6.00 -29.76
C LYS A 457 10.00 -6.87 -28.84
N ASN A 458 10.01 -6.61 -27.53
CA ASN A 458 9.23 -7.39 -26.56
C ASN A 458 7.72 -7.13 -26.71
N ARG A 459 7.31 -5.88 -26.96
CA ARG A 459 5.92 -5.53 -27.30
C ARG A 459 5.45 -6.28 -28.55
N ASN A 460 6.23 -6.27 -29.62
CA ASN A 460 5.86 -6.92 -30.89
C ASN A 460 5.90 -8.45 -30.79
N ALA A 461 6.78 -9.02 -29.95
CA ALA A 461 6.80 -10.46 -29.69
C ALA A 461 5.55 -10.90 -28.89
N ALA A 462 5.13 -10.12 -27.90
CA ALA A 462 3.91 -10.38 -27.14
C ALA A 462 2.65 -10.29 -28.02
N LEU A 463 2.58 -9.31 -28.92
CA LEU A 463 1.49 -9.16 -29.88
C LEU A 463 1.42 -10.32 -30.89
N LYS A 464 2.56 -10.78 -31.42
CA LYS A 464 2.59 -11.91 -32.35
C LYS A 464 2.20 -13.25 -31.72
N GLU A 465 2.52 -13.46 -30.45
CA GLU A 465 2.09 -14.66 -29.72
C GLU A 465 0.58 -14.63 -29.45
N LEU A 466 -0.02 -13.45 -29.33
CA LEU A 466 -1.47 -13.24 -29.25
C LEU A 466 -2.14 -13.57 -30.59
N GLU A 467 -1.65 -13.02 -31.70
CA GLU A 467 -2.15 -13.31 -33.06
C GLU A 467 -2.09 -14.82 -33.38
N ARG A 468 -0.98 -15.49 -33.00
CA ARG A 468 -0.80 -16.93 -33.20
C ARG A 468 -1.79 -17.77 -32.39
N LYS A 469 -2.16 -17.31 -31.18
CA LYS A 469 -3.15 -17.99 -30.33
C LYS A 469 -4.58 -17.73 -30.78
N GLU A 470 -4.87 -16.56 -31.36
CA GLU A 470 -6.16 -16.28 -32.00
C GLU A 470 -6.35 -17.13 -33.28
N GLU A 471 -5.31 -17.27 -34.11
CA GLU A 471 -5.35 -18.16 -35.29
C GLU A 471 -5.51 -19.66 -34.94
N GLU A 472 -4.96 -20.11 -33.80
CA GLU A 472 -5.16 -21.48 -33.29
C GLU A 472 -6.55 -21.72 -32.65
N LEU A 473 -7.32 -20.66 -32.38
CA LEU A 473 -8.69 -20.74 -31.84
C LEU A 473 -9.77 -20.66 -32.93
N ASP A 474 -9.46 -20.03 -34.07
CA ASP A 474 -10.37 -19.86 -35.21
C ASP A 474 -10.24 -20.94 -36.32
N GLY A 475 -9.29 -21.88 -36.18
CA GLY A 475 -9.11 -23.05 -37.07
C GLY A 475 -9.45 -24.37 -36.40
#